data_AF-A0A7C4LJQ4-F1
#
_entry.id   AF-A0A7C4LJQ4-F1
#
_cell.length_a   1.000
_cell.length_b   1.000
_cell.length_c   1.000
_cell.angle_alpha   90.00
_cell.angle_beta   90.00
_cell.angle_gamma   90.00
#
_symmetry.space_group_name_H-M   'P 1'
#
loop_
_entity.id
_entity.type
_entity.pdbx_description
1 polymer ?
#
loop_
_entity_poly.entity_id
_entity_poly.type
_entity_poly.pdbx_seq_one_letter_code
_entity_poly.pdbx_strand_id
1 'polypeptide(L)' 'SAAFFLETDCPYLPPQGFRGQRNDPLKVKYVAETLASIVGRPLEEVAEITFQNACKLFGLSL' A
#
# COMPACT_ATOMS: atom_id res chain seq x y z
N SER A 1 2.19 -12.14 -14.60
CA SER A 1 1.50 -11.08 -13.85
C SER A 1 2.36 -10.70 -12.66
N ALA A 2 2.65 -9.42 -12.46
CA ALA A 2 3.33 -8.96 -11.24
C ALA A 2 2.33 -8.99 -10.07
N ALA A 3 2.79 -9.40 -8.88
CA ALA A 3 2.00 -9.39 -7.65
C ALA A 3 2.56 -8.29 -6.73
N PHE A 4 1.68 -7.44 -6.19
CA PHE A 4 2.04 -6.32 -5.31
C PHE A 4 1.47 -6.55 -3.91
N PHE A 5 2.18 -6.07 -2.89
CA PHE A 5 1.66 -5.76 -1.56
C PHE A 5 2.13 -4.34 -1.18
N LEU A 6 1.57 -3.77 -0.12
CA LEU A 6 1.83 -2.39 0.28
C LEU A 6 2.53 -2.32 1.63
N GLU A 7 3.44 -1.35 1.78
CA GLU A 7 4.09 -1.02 3.04
C GLU A 7 4.33 0.49 3.14
N THR A 8 4.64 0.97 4.35
CA THR A 8 5.02 2.36 4.60
C THR A 8 6.47 2.52 5.02
N ASP A 9 7.12 1.45 5.51
CA ASP A 9 8.40 1.50 6.22
C ASP A 9 8.39 2.49 7.41
N CYS A 10 7.25 2.64 8.08
CA CYS A 10 7.17 3.49 9.26
C CYS A 10 8.12 2.98 10.37
N PRO A 11 8.81 3.88 11.10
CA PRO A 11 8.60 5.33 11.17
C PRO A 11 9.30 6.17 10.09
N TYR A 12 9.93 5.54 9.09
CA TYR A 12 10.73 6.17 8.05
C TYR A 12 9.94 6.39 6.75
N LEU A 13 10.53 7.10 5.79
CA LEU A 13 10.01 7.27 4.42
C LEU A 13 8.56 7.78 4.31
N PRO A 14 8.20 8.91 4.94
CA PRO A 14 6.88 9.50 4.76
C PRO A 14 6.57 9.79 3.28
N PRO A 15 5.32 9.59 2.83
CA PRO A 15 4.90 9.95 1.47
C PRO A 15 5.16 11.42 1.15
N GLN A 16 5.17 11.77 -0.14
CA GLN A 16 5.63 13.08 -0.63
C GLN A 16 5.00 14.28 0.11
N GLY A 17 3.69 14.27 0.37
CA GLY A 17 2.98 15.34 1.10
C GLY A 17 3.29 15.44 2.60
N PHE A 18 4.02 14.48 3.17
CA PHE A 18 4.35 14.38 4.60
C PHE A 18 5.86 14.36 4.86
N ARG A 19 6.69 14.62 3.85
CA ARG A 19 8.15 14.61 3.98
C ARG A 19 8.62 15.54 5.11
N GLY A 20 9.62 15.08 5.86
CA GLY A 20 10.13 15.75 7.07
C GLY A 20 9.35 15.43 8.35
N GLN A 21 8.21 14.73 8.26
CA GLN A 21 7.47 14.24 9.42
C GLN A 21 7.73 12.75 9.66
N ARG A 22 7.45 12.27 10.88
CA ARG A 22 7.46 10.82 11.17
C ARG A 22 6.41 10.11 10.31
N ASN A 23 6.77 8.99 9.71
CA ASN A 23 5.81 8.18 8.97
C ASN A 23 4.92 7.37 9.92
N ASP A 24 3.74 6.98 9.44
CA ASP A 24 2.71 6.28 10.21
C ASP A 24 2.04 5.19 9.36
N PRO A 25 1.66 4.02 9.92
CA PRO A 25 0.97 2.96 9.17
C PRO A 25 -0.27 3.43 8.41
N LEU A 26 -1.04 4.40 8.95
CA LEU A 26 -2.25 4.92 8.31
C LEU A 26 -1.96 5.65 6.99
N LYS A 27 -0.70 5.98 6.70
CA LYS A 27 -0.29 6.61 5.45
C LYS A 27 -0.14 5.61 4.29
N VAL A 28 -0.36 4.30 4.51
CA VAL A 28 -0.33 3.28 3.44
C VAL A 28 -1.32 3.57 2.30
N LYS A 29 -2.42 4.27 2.59
CA LYS A 29 -3.41 4.70 1.58
C LYS A 29 -2.79 5.54 0.44
N TYR A 30 -1.79 6.37 0.73
CA TYR A 30 -1.15 7.20 -0.30
C TYR A 30 -0.28 6.36 -1.25
N VAL A 31 0.26 5.24 -0.75
CA VAL A 31 0.99 4.26 -1.57
C VAL A 31 -0.01 3.52 -2.48
N ALA A 32 -1.17 3.13 -1.93
CA ALA A 32 -2.25 2.50 -2.69
C ALA A 32 -2.78 3.42 -3.81
N GLU A 33 -3.04 4.69 -3.51
CA GLU A 33 -3.48 5.71 -4.50
C GLU A 33 -2.46 5.89 -5.62
N THR A 34 -1.17 5.95 -5.27
CA THR A 34 -0.08 6.07 -6.24
C THR A 34 -0.02 4.82 -7.13
N LEU A 35 -0.11 3.62 -6.55
CA LEU A 35 -0.11 2.37 -7.30
C LEU A 35 -1.33 2.29 -8.23
N ALA A 36 -2.53 2.64 -7.75
CA ALA A 36 -3.77 2.68 -8.52
C ALA A 36 -3.65 3.57 -9.75
N SER A 37 -3.05 4.75 -9.59
CA SER A 37 -2.75 5.64 -10.72
C SER A 37 -1.76 5.02 -11.72
N ILE A 38 -0.69 4.39 -11.24
CA ILE A 38 0.34 3.75 -12.10
C ILE A 38 -0.25 2.59 -12.91
N VAL A 39 -1.10 1.77 -12.29
CA VAL A 39 -1.65 0.56 -12.94
C VAL A 39 -3.00 0.80 -13.65
N GLY A 40 -3.56 2.01 -13.55
CA GLY A 40 -4.82 2.38 -14.19
C GLY A 40 -6.04 1.63 -13.65
N ARG A 41 -6.11 1.40 -12.33
CA ARG A 41 -7.22 0.68 -11.66
C ARG A 41 -7.85 1.51 -10.54
N PRO A 42 -9.11 1.25 -10.17
CA PRO A 42 -9.72 1.85 -8.98
C PRO A 42 -8.92 1.53 -7.72
N LEU A 43 -8.92 2.47 -6.76
CA LEU A 43 -8.23 2.31 -5.48
C LEU A 43 -8.74 1.08 -4.72
N GLU A 44 -10.06 0.85 -4.76
CA GLU A 44 -10.74 -0.27 -4.09
C GLU A 44 -10.26 -1.61 -4.66
N GLU A 45 -10.05 -1.68 -5.97
CA GLU A 45 -9.54 -2.90 -6.62
C GLU A 45 -8.08 -3.16 -6.23
N VAL A 46 -7.24 -2.11 -6.19
CA VAL A 46 -5.85 -2.23 -5.73
C VAL A 46 -5.79 -2.64 -4.26
N ALA A 47 -6.64 -2.07 -3.41
CA ALA A 47 -6.73 -2.42 -2.00
C ALA A 47 -7.09 -3.91 -1.83
N GLU A 48 -8.12 -4.39 -2.54
CA GLU A 48 -8.53 -5.80 -2.48
C GLU A 48 -7.42 -6.73 -2.97
N ILE A 49 -6.83 -6.45 -4.14
CA ILE A 49 -5.76 -7.29 -4.69
C ILE A 49 -4.56 -7.35 -3.76
N THR A 50 -4.14 -6.21 -3.21
CA THR A 50 -2.96 -6.15 -2.33
C THR A 50 -3.23 -6.77 -0.97
N PHE A 51 -4.47 -6.68 -0.45
CA PHE A 51 -4.91 -7.39 0.75
C PHE A 51 -4.87 -8.91 0.56
N GLN A 52 -5.48 -9.43 -0.53
CA GLN A 52 -5.48 -10.87 -0.82
C GLN A 52 -4.06 -11.40 -1.04
N ASN A 53 -3.20 -10.61 -1.70
CA ASN A 53 -1.80 -10.96 -1.87
C ASN A 53 -1.05 -11.01 -0.54
N ALA A 54 -1.29 -10.05 0.37
CA ALA A 54 -0.70 -10.05 1.70
C ALA A 54 -1.19 -11.25 2.53
N CYS A 55 -2.49 -11.54 2.54
CA CYS A 55 -3.03 -12.72 3.23
C CYS A 55 -2.39 -14.01 2.73
N LYS A 56 -2.28 -14.18 1.41
CA LYS A 56 -1.61 -15.33 0.82
C LYS A 56 -0.12 -15.39 1.15
N LEU A 57 0.59 -14.26 1.09
CA LEU A 57 2.04 -14.20 1.34
C LEU A 57 2.39 -14.53 2.80
N PHE A 58 1.60 -14.02 3.74
CA PHE A 58 1.84 -14.19 5.17
C PHE A 58 1.04 -15.34 5.81
N GLY A 59 0.23 -16.07 5.04
CA GLY A 59 -0.58 -17.18 5.54
C GLY A 59 -1.69 -16.75 6.50
N LEU A 60 -2.31 -15.59 6.26
CA LEU A 60 -3.39 -15.04 7.09
C LEU A 60 -4.76 -15.52 6.59
N SER A 61 -5.66 -15.81 7.53
CA SER A 61 -7.07 -16.11 7.28
C SER A 61 -7.92 -14.98 7.88
N LEU A 62 -8.13 -13.93 7.08
CA LEU A 62 -8.86 -12.70 7.43
C LEU A 62 -10.03 -12.47 6.46
#